data_AF-A0A370KYY7-F1
#
_entry.id   AF-A0A370KYY7-F1
#
_cell.length_a   1.000
_cell.length_b   1.000
_cell.length_c   1.000
_cell.angle_alpha   90.00
_cell.angle_beta   90.00
_cell.angle_gamma   90.00
#
_symmetry.space_group_name_H-M   'P 1'
#
loop_
_entity.id
_entity.type
_entity.pdbx_description
1 polymer ?
#
loop_
_entity_poly.entity_id
_entity_poly.type
_entity_poly.pdbx_seq_one_letter_code
_entity_poly.pdbx_strand_id
1 'polypeptide(L)'
;MEIRYLSNVAASAAPPPRHGNHAHFVVLPSCDGWKVCFFYDGRGDFGYLERFLSPEGEIIEPWTLPETDRRAGLRLWARTPLTLH
;
A
#
# COMPACT_ATOMS: atom_id res chain seq x y z
N MET A 1 3.18 -5.27 15.31
CA MET A 1 3.35 -3.98 14.62
C MET A 1 2.01 -3.24 14.57
N GLU A 2 1.99 -1.94 14.85
CA GLU A 2 0.75 -1.16 14.93
C GLU A 2 0.22 -0.80 13.54
N ILE A 3 -1.10 -0.89 13.32
CA ILE A 3 -1.75 -0.52 12.05
C ILE A 3 -1.44 0.92 11.61
N ARG A 4 -1.32 1.85 12.58
CA ARG A 4 -0.99 3.25 12.33
C ARG A 4 0.40 3.40 11.72
N TYR A 5 1.37 2.61 12.19
CA TYR A 5 2.71 2.62 11.63
C TYR A 5 2.72 2.13 10.18
N LEU A 6 2.06 1.00 9.88
CA LEU A 6 1.95 0.51 8.50
C LEU A 6 1.21 1.49 7.57
N SER A 7 0.21 2.21 8.07
CA SER A 7 -0.44 3.28 7.30
C SER A 7 0.54 4.41 6.94
N ASN A 8 1.42 4.80 7.88
CA ASN A 8 2.47 5.79 7.61
C ASN A 8 3.51 5.28 6.60
N VAL A 9 3.88 4.00 6.68
CA VAL A 9 4.72 3.32 5.68
C VAL A 9 4.06 3.37 4.30
N ALA A 10 2.77 3.05 4.18
CA ALA A 10 2.05 3.16 2.91
C ALA A 10 2.03 4.60 2.37
N ALA A 11 1.80 5.59 3.22
CA ALA A 11 1.76 6.99 2.85
C ALA A 11 3.13 7.55 2.40
N SER A 12 4.22 7.17 3.09
CA SER A 12 5.58 7.65 2.77
C SER A 12 6.14 7.06 1.47
N ALA A 13 5.61 5.92 1.02
CA ALA A 13 5.90 5.39 -0.31
C ALA A 13 5.40 6.32 -1.44
N ALA A 14 4.52 7.27 -1.12
CA ALA A 14 4.01 8.32 -2.00
C ALA A 14 3.63 7.83 -3.40
N PRO A 15 2.74 6.82 -3.52
CA PRO A 15 2.37 6.29 -4.82
C PRO A 15 1.77 7.39 -5.71
N PRO A 16 2.22 7.49 -6.98
CA PRO A 16 1.59 8.41 -7.92
C PRO A 16 0.13 7.99 -8.14
N PRO A 17 -0.78 8.93 -8.42
CA PRO A 17 -2.17 8.60 -8.69
C PRO A 17 -2.33 7.80 -9.99
N ARG A 18 -1.36 7.93 -10.90
CA ARG A 18 -1.28 7.19 -12.15
C ARG A 18 0.14 6.70 -12.41
N HIS A 19 0.27 5.49 -12.92
CA HIS A 19 1.53 4.91 -13.33
C HIS A 19 1.32 3.93 -14.49
N GLY A 20 2.13 4.07 -15.55
CA GLY A 20 2.07 3.21 -16.74
C GLY A 20 0.76 3.27 -17.52
N ASN A 21 0.62 2.37 -18.50
CA ASN A 21 -0.53 2.29 -19.43
C ASN A 21 -1.13 0.86 -19.50
N HIS A 22 -0.75 0.00 -18.55
CA HIS A 22 -1.15 -1.41 -18.48
C HIS A 22 -1.32 -1.80 -17.01
N ALA A 23 -2.06 -2.88 -16.74
CA ALA A 23 -2.21 -3.38 -15.39
C ALA A 23 -0.88 -3.97 -14.89
N HIS A 24 -0.36 -3.47 -13.77
CA HIS A 24 0.91 -3.96 -13.22
C HIS A 24 1.08 -3.59 -11.74
N PHE A 25 2.04 -4.26 -11.11
CA PHE A 25 2.48 -3.97 -9.75
C PHE A 25 3.71 -3.06 -9.76
N VAL A 26 3.72 -2.09 -8.86
CA VAL A 26 4.84 -1.18 -8.66
C VAL A 26 5.29 -1.28 -7.22
N VAL A 27 6.58 -1.57 -7.01
CA VAL A 27 7.20 -1.56 -5.69
C VAL A 27 7.92 -0.24 -5.50
N LEU A 28 7.50 0.51 -4.48
CA LEU A 28 8.07 1.80 -4.12
C LEU A 28 8.83 1.71 -2.79
N PRO A 29 10.01 2.35 -2.67
CA PRO A 29 10.66 2.50 -1.38
C PRO A 29 9.81 3.37 -0.46
N SER A 30 9.90 3.11 0.84
CA SER A 30 9.16 3.78 1.90
C SER A 30 10.10 4.14 3.05
N CYS A 31 9.57 4.75 4.13
CA CYS A 31 10.34 5.05 5.33
C CYS A 31 10.89 3.80 6.01
N ASP A 32 11.95 3.98 6.81
CA ASP A 32 12.58 2.95 7.64
C ASP A 32 13.01 1.68 6.87
N GLY A 33 13.34 1.81 5.58
CA GLY A 33 13.78 0.69 4.74
C GLY A 33 12.65 -0.22 4.24
N TRP A 34 11.40 0.10 4.54
CA TRP A 34 10.24 -0.60 3.99
C TRP A 34 10.12 -0.40 2.48
N LYS A 35 9.43 -1.34 1.84
CA LYS A 35 8.90 -1.16 0.49
C LYS A 35 7.43 -1.50 0.46
N VAL A 36 6.68 -0.83 -0.40
CA VAL A 36 5.25 -1.05 -0.56
C VAL A 36 4.94 -1.36 -2.01
N CYS A 37 4.18 -2.42 -2.22
CA CYS A 37 3.74 -2.85 -3.53
C CYS A 37 2.31 -2.38 -3.76
N PHE A 38 2.10 -1.65 -4.85
CA PHE A 38 0.79 -1.14 -5.27
C PHE A 38 0.40 -1.73 -6.61
N PHE A 39 -0.89 -1.97 -6.81
CA PHE A 39 -1.45 -2.34 -8.09
C PHE A 39 -1.99 -1.11 -8.82
N TYR A 40 -1.70 -1.02 -10.11
CA TYR A 40 -2.30 -0.07 -11.05
C TYR A 40 -3.09 -0.83 -12.09
N ASP A 41 -4.25 -0.30 -12.46
CA ASP A 41 -5.16 -0.95 -13.41
C ASP A 41 -4.70 -0.82 -14.87
N GLY A 42 -5.49 -1.35 -15.81
CA GLY A 42 -5.22 -1.29 -17.25
C GLY A 42 -5.16 0.12 -17.85
N ARG A 43 -5.61 1.14 -17.12
CA ARG A 43 -5.56 2.56 -17.50
C ARG A 43 -4.39 3.28 -16.81
N GLY A 44 -3.64 2.56 -15.98
CA GLY A 44 -2.59 3.09 -15.14
C GLY A 44 -3.13 3.87 -13.95
N ASP A 45 -4.41 3.77 -13.60
CA ASP A 45 -4.97 4.42 -12.42
C ASP A 45 -4.61 3.61 -11.17
N PHE A 46 -4.36 4.30 -10.05
CA PHE A 46 -4.08 3.64 -8.77
C PHE A 46 -5.24 2.73 -8.39
N GLY A 47 -4.96 1.44 -8.25
CA GLY A 47 -5.92 0.47 -7.76
C GLY A 47 -5.88 0.41 -6.24
N TYR A 48 -4.89 -0.30 -5.70
CA TYR A 48 -4.85 -0.62 -4.28
C TYR A 48 -3.45 -1.00 -3.79
N LEU A 49 -3.30 -1.09 -2.46
CA LEU A 49 -2.12 -1.61 -1.80
C LEU A 49 -2.15 -3.14 -1.78
N GLU A 50 -1.15 -3.77 -2.41
CA GLU A 50 -1.04 -5.23 -2.50
C GLU A 50 -0.35 -5.80 -1.26
N ARG A 51 0.87 -5.32 -0.95
CA ARG A 51 1.67 -5.84 0.16
C ARG A 51 2.75 -4.88 0.65
N PHE A 52 3.18 -5.11 1.88
CA PHE A 52 4.35 -4.50 2.49
C PHE A 52 5.52 -5.47 2.51
N LEU A 53 6.73 -4.96 2.34
CA LEU A 53 7.99 -5.67 2.50
C LEU A 53 8.79 -4.96 3.58
N SER A 54 9.03 -5.63 4.70
CA SER A 54 9.86 -5.11 5.78
C SER A 54 11.33 -5.05 5.36
N PRO A 55 12.15 -4.21 6.02
CA PRO A 55 13.60 -4.22 5.82
C PRO A 55 14.25 -5.57 6.14
N GLU A 56 13.65 -6.38 7.02
CA GLU A 56 14.14 -7.71 7.40
C GLU A 56 13.64 -8.84 6.47
N GLY A 57 12.77 -8.54 5.50
CA GLY A 57 12.26 -9.51 4.52
C GLY A 57 10.92 -10.18 4.87
N GLU A 58 10.29 -9.83 5.99
CA GLU A 58 8.88 -10.15 6.26
C GLU A 58 7.97 -9.52 5.19
N ILE A 59 6.98 -10.29 4.72
CA ILE A 59 5.95 -9.85 3.79
C ILE A 59 4.61 -9.79 4.52
N ILE A 60 3.89 -8.68 4.35
CA ILE A 60 2.53 -8.52 4.87
C ILE A 60 1.60 -8.24 3.70
N GLU A 61 0.70 -9.16 3.43
CA GLU A 61 -0.35 -9.06 2.43
C GLU A 61 -1.69 -8.84 3.14
N PRO A 62 -2.22 -7.61 3.25
CA PRO A 62 -3.45 -7.35 3.98
C PRO A 62 -4.64 -8.20 3.53
N TRP A 63 -4.66 -8.61 2.26
CA TRP A 63 -5.69 -9.44 1.64
C TRP A 63 -5.71 -10.89 2.14
N THR A 64 -4.60 -11.40 2.69
CA THR A 64 -4.49 -12.79 3.16
C THR A 64 -4.71 -12.92 4.67
N LEU A 65 -4.77 -11.80 5.37
CA LEU A 65 -4.97 -11.77 6.82
C LEU A 65 -6.44 -12.02 7.19
N PRO A 66 -6.72 -12.69 8.32
CA PRO A 66 -8.09 -12.85 8.81
C PRO A 66 -8.67 -11.49 9.23
N GLU A 67 -9.99 -11.34 9.16
CA GLU A 67 -10.70 -10.10 9.54
C GLU A 67 -10.47 -9.68 11.00
N THR A 68 -10.09 -10.63 11.87
CA THR A 68 -9.73 -10.35 13.27
C THR A 68 -8.37 -9.67 13.41
N ASP A 69 -7.51 -9.75 12.39
CA ASP A 69 -6.27 -9.01 12.33
C ASP A 69 -6.54 -7.59 11.83
N ARG A 70 -6.24 -6.60 12.68
CA ARG A 70 -6.47 -5.19 12.36
C ARG A 70 -5.75 -4.75 11.08
N ARG A 71 -4.64 -5.38 10.71
CA ARG A 71 -3.88 -5.05 9.49
C ARG A 71 -4.64 -5.40 8.21
N ALA A 72 -5.63 -6.31 8.25
CA ALA A 72 -6.47 -6.63 7.10
C ALA A 72 -7.20 -5.39 6.55
N GLY A 73 -7.51 -4.40 7.41
CA GLY A 73 -8.11 -3.13 6.99
C GLY A 73 -7.27 -2.31 6.00
N LEU A 74 -5.96 -2.56 5.92
CA LEU A 74 -5.06 -1.87 4.98
C LEU A 74 -5.28 -2.28 3.52
N ARG A 75 -6.08 -3.33 3.24
CA ARG A 75 -6.52 -3.65 1.88
C ARG A 75 -7.35 -2.53 1.24
N LEU A 76 -8.03 -1.74 2.09
CA LEU A 76 -8.80 -0.57 1.71
C LEU A 76 -8.00 0.72 1.90
N TRP A 77 -6.69 0.62 2.08
CA TRP A 77 -5.85 1.80 2.17
C TRP A 77 -5.95 2.59 0.88
N ALA A 78 -6.29 3.85 1.02
CA ALA A 78 -6.24 4.82 -0.05
C ALA A 78 -5.36 5.98 0.41
N ARG A 79 -4.65 6.58 -0.54
CA ARG A 79 -4.04 7.89 -0.33
C ARG A 79 -5.18 8.85 0.00
N THR A 80 -5.24 9.32 1.24
CA THR A 80 -6.31 10.18 1.75
C THR A 80 -6.69 11.25 0.71
N PRO A 81 -7.97 11.44 0.34
CA PRO A 81 -8.38 12.73 -0.16
C PRO A 81 -8.29 13.68 1.03
N LEU A 82 -7.29 14.57 1.03
CA LEU A 82 -7.32 15.69 1.95
C LEU A 82 -8.61 16.47 1.66
N THR A 83 -9.38 16.66 2.73
CA THR A 83 -10.58 17.50 2.91
C THR A 83 -11.90 17.04 2.27
N LEU A 84 -12.76 16.45 3.11
CA LEU A 84 -14.18 16.80 3.13
C LEU A 84 -14.28 18.30 3.46
N HIS A 85 -14.73 19.10 2.48
CA HIS A 85 -15.28 20.43 2.70
C HIS A 85 -16.76 20.42 2.33
#